data_AF-A0A286G343-F1
#
_entry.id   AF-A0A286G343-F1
#
_cell.length_a   1.000
_cell.length_b   1.000
_cell.length_c   1.000
_cell.angle_alpha   90.00
_cell.angle_beta   90.00
_cell.angle_gamma   90.00
#
_symmetry.space_group_name_H-M   'P 1'
#
loop_
_entity.id
_entity.type
_entity.pdbx_description
1 polymer ?
#
loop_
_entity_poly.entity_id
_entity_poly.type
_entity_poly.pdbx_seq_one_letter_code
_entity_poly.pdbx_strand_id
1 'polypeptide(L)'
;MKIKTGKEEIGYLLEKVIDTYERATGQRIVRNTNPKNYEDIARLLSLISNELPNTAQQLGHDPYPPDPNPKQVDYPHRKYDITGVQVKDAYHKLVANPRSFLIDACYIYLYGVGRKGFAEQPQDAQLIEGVDAAVALRLDEQEALRQQLEASQQEKEAVSTQLRASFRKKTRVWLVGILVCLALLGAVTARWIADRNEWATIRKDLNILPYQPTQAEIDSLSGIWLYYTGAPQARASDPNRFHQVANNLVEITYKDGYFIFNRHGANIDHIGYMQFEAPALVSIYSRVKNKSGNVESPIHALLRLDKGKSYLTSIATTWSFDMGDGNDMIGIRNVFIKQGKGGSLEEITNTPENANCHCKIMKWIQSNNQIKTFQLKYRLLDTLADESLKALINEKSILLREPREGVILTPALSKKHL
;
A
#
# COMPACT_ATOMS: atom_id res chain seq x y z
N MET A 1 -27.22 63.37 -53.52
CA MET A 1 -26.09 62.58 -53.01
C MET A 1 -25.38 61.94 -54.20
N LYS A 2 -24.06 61.76 -54.17
CA LYS A 2 -23.34 61.18 -55.30
C LYS A 2 -23.09 59.70 -55.06
N ILE A 3 -23.75 58.83 -55.84
CA ILE A 3 -23.50 57.38 -55.83
C ILE A 3 -22.12 57.13 -56.44
N LYS A 4 -21.40 56.15 -55.91
CA LYS A 4 -20.20 55.61 -56.55
C LYS A 4 -20.50 55.22 -58.01
N THR A 5 -19.50 55.34 -58.87
CA THR A 5 -19.63 55.03 -60.30
C THR A 5 -18.51 54.09 -60.76
N GLY A 6 -18.77 53.30 -61.80
CA GLY A 6 -17.75 52.50 -62.46
C GLY A 6 -17.33 51.27 -61.64
N LYS A 7 -16.02 51.00 -61.54
CA LYS A 7 -15.46 49.76 -60.96
C LYS A 7 -15.83 49.51 -59.51
N GLU A 8 -15.93 50.57 -58.71
CA GLU A 8 -16.25 50.45 -57.28
C GLU A 8 -17.73 50.13 -57.05
N GLU A 9 -18.61 50.73 -57.85
CA GLU A 9 -20.05 50.51 -57.81
C GLU A 9 -20.39 49.07 -58.21
N ILE A 10 -19.96 48.64 -59.40
CA ILE A 10 -20.35 47.32 -59.90
C ILE A 10 -19.70 46.17 -59.13
N GLY A 11 -18.46 46.36 -58.65
CA GLY A 11 -17.77 45.34 -57.86
C GLY A 11 -18.51 45.06 -56.55
N TYR A 12 -18.91 46.11 -55.83
CA TYR A 12 -19.68 45.98 -54.59
C TYR A 12 -21.06 45.37 -54.83
N LEU A 13 -21.79 45.85 -55.84
CA LEU A 13 -23.10 45.32 -56.20
C LEU A 13 -23.03 43.83 -56.50
N LEU A 14 -22.05 43.39 -57.30
CA LEU A 14 -21.91 41.97 -57.64
C LEU A 14 -21.51 41.10 -56.45
N GLU A 15 -20.70 41.61 -55.52
CA GLU A 15 -20.40 40.92 -54.26
C GLU A 15 -21.68 40.68 -53.46
N LYS A 16 -22.53 41.70 -53.30
CA LYS A 16 -23.83 41.56 -52.62
C LYS A 16 -24.82 40.69 -53.38
N VAL A 17 -24.83 40.74 -54.71
CA VAL A 17 -25.67 39.85 -55.54
C VAL A 17 -25.27 38.40 -55.29
N ILE A 18 -23.97 38.08 -55.29
CA ILE A 18 -23.47 36.74 -55.00
C ILE A 18 -23.88 36.32 -53.58
N ASP A 19 -23.61 37.12 -52.55
CA ASP A 19 -23.94 36.79 -51.17
C ASP A 19 -25.46 36.58 -50.95
N THR A 20 -26.29 37.35 -51.66
CA THR A 20 -27.75 37.24 -51.59
C THR A 20 -28.23 36.00 -52.32
N TYR A 21 -27.65 35.69 -53.49
CA TYR A 21 -27.92 34.46 -54.23
C TYR A 21 -27.53 33.20 -53.45
N GLU A 22 -26.33 33.17 -52.84
CA GLU A 22 -25.84 32.03 -52.05
C GLU A 22 -26.73 31.79 -50.82
N ARG A 23 -27.23 32.84 -50.18
CA ARG A 23 -28.18 32.74 -49.06
C ARG A 23 -29.56 32.27 -49.49
N ALA A 24 -30.07 32.74 -50.63
CA ALA A 24 -31.40 32.39 -51.12
C ALA A 24 -31.48 30.96 -51.67
N THR A 25 -30.41 30.49 -52.33
CA THR A 25 -30.38 29.18 -53.01
C THR A 25 -29.62 28.09 -52.26
N GLY A 26 -28.77 28.47 -51.29
CA GLY A 26 -27.84 27.56 -50.61
C GLY A 26 -26.67 27.08 -51.48
N GLN A 27 -26.58 27.51 -52.74
CA GLN A 27 -25.51 27.13 -53.66
C GLN A 27 -24.35 28.11 -53.58
N ARG A 28 -23.13 27.60 -53.33
CA ARG A 28 -21.92 28.44 -53.29
C ARG A 28 -21.35 28.68 -54.69
N ILE A 29 -21.02 29.93 -54.98
CA ILE A 29 -20.39 30.38 -56.22
C ILE A 29 -18.87 30.39 -56.03
N VAL A 30 -18.15 29.64 -56.86
CA VAL A 30 -16.68 29.62 -56.82
C VAL A 30 -16.13 30.87 -57.52
N ARG A 31 -15.69 31.85 -56.71
CA ARG A 31 -15.32 33.22 -57.14
C ARG A 31 -13.92 33.32 -57.77
N ASN A 32 -13.62 32.51 -58.79
CA ASN A 32 -12.34 32.55 -59.52
C ASN A 32 -12.50 33.19 -60.92
N THR A 33 -11.49 33.08 -61.79
CA THR A 33 -11.52 33.68 -63.14
C THR A 33 -12.27 32.85 -64.19
N ASN A 34 -12.96 31.76 -63.80
CA ASN A 34 -13.74 30.93 -64.72
C ASN A 34 -15.16 31.53 -64.93
N PRO A 35 -15.52 31.97 -66.15
CA PRO A 35 -16.83 32.56 -66.42
C PRO A 35 -18.02 31.65 -66.09
N LYS A 36 -17.85 30.32 -66.22
CA LYS A 36 -18.93 29.35 -65.99
C LYS A 36 -19.48 29.39 -64.56
N ASN A 37 -18.65 29.79 -63.58
CA ASN A 37 -19.07 29.86 -62.19
C ASN A 37 -20.08 30.98 -61.92
N TYR A 38 -20.17 31.97 -62.82
CA TYR A 38 -21.06 33.12 -62.69
C TYR A 38 -22.30 33.00 -63.58
N GLU A 39 -22.47 31.88 -64.29
CA GLU A 39 -23.50 31.72 -65.31
C GLU A 39 -24.91 31.74 -64.72
N ASP A 40 -25.10 31.17 -63.53
CA ASP A 40 -26.41 31.14 -62.86
C ASP A 40 -26.83 32.55 -62.40
N ILE A 41 -25.87 33.32 -61.88
CA ILE A 41 -26.09 34.74 -61.54
C ILE A 41 -26.37 35.56 -62.81
N ALA A 42 -25.63 35.29 -63.89
CA ALA A 42 -25.81 35.98 -65.16
C ALA A 42 -27.20 35.71 -65.75
N ARG A 43 -27.70 34.47 -65.69
CA ARG A 43 -29.08 34.11 -66.05
C ARG A 43 -30.10 34.82 -65.19
N LEU A 44 -29.90 34.86 -63.88
CA LEU A 44 -30.81 35.54 -62.95
C LEU A 44 -30.91 37.04 -63.26
N LEU A 45 -29.77 37.73 -63.39
CA LEU A 45 -29.74 39.14 -63.74
C LEU A 45 -30.30 39.39 -65.14
N SER A 46 -30.14 38.43 -66.06
CA SER A 46 -30.71 38.50 -67.40
C SER A 46 -32.24 38.49 -67.41
N LEU A 47 -32.87 37.76 -66.48
CA LEU A 47 -34.33 37.79 -66.34
C LEU A 47 -34.81 39.20 -66.00
N ILE A 48 -34.04 39.93 -65.18
CA ILE A 48 -34.35 41.31 -64.80
C ILE A 48 -34.03 42.28 -65.94
N SER A 49 -32.84 42.17 -66.55
CA SER A 49 -32.38 43.13 -67.55
C SER A 49 -33.22 43.11 -68.83
N ASN A 50 -33.80 41.97 -69.21
CA ASN A 50 -34.67 41.88 -70.38
C ASN A 50 -36.06 42.52 -70.17
N GLU A 51 -36.48 42.76 -68.91
CA GLU A 51 -37.73 43.47 -68.60
C GLU A 51 -37.54 44.99 -68.49
N LEU A 52 -36.29 45.49 -68.54
CA LEU A 52 -35.98 46.92 -68.44
C LEU A 52 -36.71 47.79 -69.49
N PRO A 53 -36.91 47.38 -70.75
CA PRO A 53 -37.65 48.20 -71.70
C PRO A 53 -39.09 48.54 -71.25
N ASN A 54 -39.67 47.72 -70.38
CA ASN A 54 -41.08 47.85 -69.95
C ASN A 54 -41.24 48.41 -68.52
N THR A 55 -40.15 48.56 -67.75
CA THR A 55 -40.22 48.77 -66.28
C THR A 55 -39.63 50.09 -65.80
N ALA A 56 -39.17 50.96 -66.70
CA ALA A 56 -38.44 52.20 -66.37
C ALA A 56 -39.14 53.11 -65.36
N GLN A 57 -40.45 53.37 -65.52
CA GLN A 57 -41.20 54.23 -64.60
C GLN A 57 -41.51 53.53 -63.27
N GLN A 58 -41.77 52.22 -63.29
CA GLN A 58 -42.14 51.46 -62.11
C GLN A 58 -40.96 51.24 -61.16
N LEU A 59 -39.80 50.89 -61.73
CA LEU A 59 -38.61 50.52 -60.96
C LEU A 59 -37.61 51.66 -60.84
N GLY A 60 -37.81 52.80 -61.51
CA GLY A 60 -36.96 53.97 -61.38
C GLY A 60 -35.57 53.75 -61.97
N HIS A 61 -35.48 53.50 -63.28
CA HIS A 61 -34.22 53.47 -64.02
C HIS A 61 -34.35 54.22 -65.35
N ASP A 62 -33.24 54.37 -66.08
CA ASP A 62 -33.24 55.02 -67.38
C ASP A 62 -34.02 54.19 -68.42
N PRO A 63 -34.71 54.82 -69.40
CA PRO A 63 -35.48 54.09 -70.40
C PRO A 63 -34.57 53.32 -71.36
N TYR A 64 -34.86 52.03 -71.54
CA TYR A 64 -34.16 51.16 -72.47
C TYR A 64 -35.01 50.91 -73.72
N PRO A 65 -34.48 51.07 -74.95
CA PRO A 65 -35.26 50.87 -76.16
C PRO A 65 -35.66 49.40 -76.34
N PRO A 66 -36.88 49.08 -76.81
CA PRO A 66 -37.29 47.70 -77.06
C PRO A 66 -36.39 47.00 -78.08
N ASP A 67 -36.41 45.66 -78.08
CA ASP A 67 -35.68 44.87 -79.07
C ASP A 67 -36.37 44.97 -80.44
N PRO A 68 -35.70 45.50 -81.49
CA PRO A 68 -36.28 45.59 -82.82
C PRO A 68 -36.54 44.22 -83.48
N ASN A 69 -36.03 43.11 -82.94
CA ASN A 69 -36.19 41.77 -83.53
C ASN A 69 -36.60 40.73 -82.47
N PRO A 70 -37.88 40.71 -82.05
CA PRO A 70 -38.38 39.97 -80.88
C PRO A 70 -38.52 38.45 -81.09
N LYS A 71 -37.72 37.84 -81.98
CA LYS A 71 -37.70 36.37 -82.11
C LYS A 71 -37.36 35.78 -80.74
N GLN A 72 -38.10 34.76 -80.30
CA GLN A 72 -37.75 34.01 -79.08
C GLN A 72 -36.40 33.33 -79.29
N VAL A 73 -35.34 34.03 -78.92
CA VAL A 73 -33.98 33.51 -78.85
C VAL A 73 -33.70 33.10 -77.41
N ASP A 74 -33.15 31.90 -77.24
CA ASP A 74 -32.77 31.41 -75.93
C ASP A 74 -31.61 32.22 -75.36
N TYR A 75 -31.51 32.26 -74.04
CA TYR A 75 -30.33 32.80 -73.36
C TYR A 75 -29.05 32.12 -73.88
N PRO A 76 -27.96 32.85 -74.18
CA PRO A 76 -27.71 34.26 -73.90
C PRO A 76 -27.82 35.18 -75.14
N HIS A 77 -28.81 34.99 -76.00
CA HIS A 77 -28.89 35.67 -77.29
C HIS A 77 -29.88 36.85 -77.36
N ARG A 78 -30.58 37.18 -76.26
CA ARG A 78 -31.47 38.36 -76.20
C ARG A 78 -30.66 39.64 -76.03
N LYS A 79 -31.19 40.76 -76.52
CA LYS A 79 -30.50 42.08 -76.53
C LYS A 79 -29.93 42.50 -75.17
N TYR A 80 -30.63 42.19 -74.08
CA TYR A 80 -30.24 42.58 -72.72
C TYR A 80 -29.71 41.41 -71.88
N ASP A 81 -29.40 40.27 -72.48
CA ASP A 81 -28.77 39.17 -71.74
C ASP A 81 -27.39 39.59 -71.19
N ILE A 82 -27.19 39.23 -69.93
CA ILE A 82 -25.96 39.36 -69.17
C ILE A 82 -25.30 37.99 -69.18
N THR A 83 -24.04 37.91 -69.61
CA THR A 83 -23.27 36.66 -69.69
C THR A 83 -22.39 36.45 -68.46
N GLY A 84 -22.01 35.20 -68.15
CA GLY A 84 -21.08 34.90 -67.06
C GLY A 84 -19.72 35.60 -67.21
N VAL A 85 -19.28 35.86 -68.45
CA VAL A 85 -18.08 36.66 -68.74
C VAL A 85 -18.23 38.10 -68.26
N GLN A 86 -19.38 38.74 -68.54
CA GLN A 86 -19.64 40.11 -68.13
C GLN A 86 -19.72 40.25 -66.61
N VAL A 87 -20.35 39.29 -65.93
CA VAL A 87 -20.39 39.25 -64.45
C VAL A 87 -18.98 39.06 -63.89
N LYS A 88 -18.23 38.09 -64.39
CA LYS A 88 -16.86 37.80 -63.95
C LYS A 88 -15.95 39.02 -64.16
N ASP A 89 -15.90 39.59 -65.36
CA ASP A 89 -15.01 40.72 -65.66
C ASP A 89 -15.38 41.98 -64.84
N ALA A 90 -16.67 42.21 -64.59
CA ALA A 90 -17.12 43.31 -63.74
C ALA A 90 -16.81 43.07 -62.25
N TYR A 91 -17.03 41.86 -61.73
CA TYR A 91 -16.72 41.47 -60.35
C TYR A 91 -15.22 41.57 -60.05
N HIS A 92 -14.37 41.12 -60.98
CA HIS A 92 -12.91 41.24 -60.88
C HIS A 92 -12.38 42.65 -61.23
N LYS A 93 -13.27 43.65 -61.38
CA LYS A 93 -12.96 45.06 -61.64
C LYS A 93 -12.13 45.31 -62.92
N LEU A 94 -12.25 44.41 -63.90
CA LEU A 94 -11.56 44.50 -65.19
C LEU A 94 -12.26 45.47 -66.15
N VAL A 95 -13.56 45.72 -65.97
CA VAL A 95 -14.36 46.64 -66.81
C VAL A 95 -14.42 48.02 -66.19
N ALA A 96 -13.90 49.05 -66.87
CA ALA A 96 -13.96 50.44 -66.38
C ALA A 96 -15.37 51.04 -66.42
N ASN A 97 -16.11 50.75 -67.50
CA ASN A 97 -17.48 51.23 -67.72
C ASN A 97 -18.42 50.03 -67.91
N PRO A 98 -18.97 49.47 -66.81
CA PRO A 98 -19.93 48.37 -66.90
C PRO A 98 -21.18 48.80 -67.67
N ARG A 99 -21.81 47.86 -68.37
CA ARG A 99 -23.03 48.15 -69.16
C ARG A 99 -24.15 48.59 -68.21
N SER A 100 -24.87 49.65 -68.57
CA SER A 100 -25.88 50.25 -67.68
C SER A 100 -26.97 49.26 -67.26
N PHE A 101 -27.42 48.39 -68.17
CA PHE A 101 -28.44 47.38 -67.86
C PHE A 101 -27.97 46.32 -66.85
N LEU A 102 -26.66 46.06 -66.75
CA LEU A 102 -26.10 45.18 -65.72
C LEU A 102 -26.15 45.87 -64.35
N ILE A 103 -25.86 47.17 -64.30
CA ILE A 103 -25.92 47.96 -63.08
C ILE A 103 -27.35 48.01 -62.57
N ASP A 104 -28.32 48.38 -63.43
CA ASP A 104 -29.73 48.43 -63.07
C ASP A 104 -30.28 47.06 -62.63
N ALA A 105 -29.90 45.97 -63.31
CA ALA A 105 -30.30 44.63 -62.90
C ALA A 105 -29.79 44.27 -61.49
N CYS A 106 -28.57 44.70 -61.12
CA CYS A 106 -28.03 44.46 -59.78
C CYS A 106 -28.79 45.29 -58.72
N TYR A 107 -29.07 46.56 -58.97
CA TYR A 107 -29.85 47.39 -58.06
C TYR A 107 -31.26 46.85 -57.85
N ILE A 108 -31.93 46.45 -58.94
CA ILE A 108 -33.28 45.89 -58.86
C ILE A 108 -33.29 44.58 -58.09
N TYR A 109 -32.31 43.70 -58.32
CA TYR A 109 -32.22 42.44 -57.59
C TYR A 109 -32.03 42.64 -56.08
N LEU A 110 -31.17 43.59 -55.69
CA LEU A 110 -30.81 43.81 -54.29
C LEU A 110 -31.81 44.68 -53.52
N TYR A 111 -32.38 45.69 -54.17
CA TYR A 111 -33.13 46.77 -53.51
C TYR A 111 -34.53 46.98 -54.11
N GLY A 112 -34.91 46.22 -55.14
CA GLY A 112 -36.22 46.31 -55.80
C GLY A 112 -36.43 47.56 -56.66
N VAL A 113 -35.43 48.42 -56.78
CA VAL A 113 -35.44 49.65 -57.59
C VAL A 113 -34.16 49.74 -58.41
N GLY A 114 -34.22 50.39 -59.57
CA GLY A 114 -33.06 50.65 -60.42
C GLY A 114 -32.18 51.78 -59.90
N ARG A 115 -31.06 52.01 -60.59
CA ARG A 115 -29.99 52.90 -60.13
C ARG A 115 -30.47 54.33 -59.87
N LYS A 116 -31.40 54.82 -60.70
CA LYS A 116 -31.93 56.18 -60.59
C LYS A 116 -32.86 56.33 -59.38
N GLY A 117 -33.76 55.38 -59.16
CA GLY A 117 -34.62 55.33 -57.98
C GLY A 117 -33.83 55.15 -56.68
N PHE A 118 -32.78 54.32 -56.71
CA PHE A 118 -31.85 54.20 -55.59
C PHE A 118 -31.14 55.53 -55.26
N ALA A 119 -30.85 56.37 -56.26
CA ALA A 119 -30.22 57.68 -56.04
C ALA A 119 -31.11 58.68 -55.30
N GLU A 120 -32.43 58.52 -55.41
CA GLU A 120 -33.41 59.35 -54.73
C GLU A 120 -33.58 58.93 -53.26
N GLN A 121 -33.47 57.62 -52.98
CA GLN A 121 -33.58 57.06 -51.63
C GLN A 121 -32.55 55.93 -51.42
N PRO A 122 -31.28 56.25 -51.07
CA PRO A 122 -30.24 55.24 -50.94
C PRO A 122 -30.49 54.36 -49.70
N GLN A 123 -30.65 53.06 -49.94
CA GLN A 123 -30.85 52.06 -48.88
C GLN A 123 -29.53 51.49 -48.34
N ASP A 124 -28.42 51.72 -49.05
CA ASP A 124 -27.09 51.23 -48.67
C ASP A 124 -26.05 52.36 -48.66
N ALA A 125 -25.55 52.67 -47.47
CA ALA A 125 -24.57 53.72 -47.25
C ALA A 125 -23.21 53.43 -47.90
N GLN A 126 -22.86 52.16 -48.18
CA GLN A 126 -21.57 51.79 -48.78
C GLN A 126 -21.49 52.12 -50.29
N LEU A 127 -22.63 52.40 -50.93
CA LEU A 127 -22.73 52.82 -52.33
C LEU A 127 -22.67 54.35 -52.52
N ILE A 128 -22.61 55.13 -51.44
CA ILE A 128 -22.51 56.59 -51.45
C ILE A 128 -21.03 57.00 -51.41
N GLU A 129 -20.62 57.97 -52.25
CA GLU A 129 -19.27 58.54 -52.18
C GLU A 129 -19.07 59.27 -50.84
N GLY A 130 -17.98 58.95 -50.11
CA GLY A 130 -17.59 59.64 -48.87
C GLY A 130 -17.88 58.94 -47.55
N VAL A 131 -18.38 57.69 -47.55
CA VAL A 131 -18.52 56.86 -46.34
C VAL A 131 -17.33 55.91 -46.21
N ASP A 132 -16.55 56.05 -45.13
CA ASP A 132 -15.26 55.38 -44.91
C ASP A 132 -15.44 53.89 -44.51
N ALA A 133 -15.51 53.02 -45.52
CA ALA A 133 -15.84 51.59 -45.40
C ALA A 133 -14.88 50.77 -44.50
N ALA A 134 -13.72 51.32 -44.12
CA ALA A 134 -12.75 50.68 -43.23
C ALA A 134 -13.20 50.65 -41.75
N VAL A 135 -14.14 51.51 -41.34
CA VAL A 135 -14.57 51.63 -39.93
C VAL A 135 -15.64 50.61 -39.58
N ALA A 136 -16.59 50.35 -40.47
CA ALA A 136 -17.66 49.36 -40.24
C ALA A 136 -17.12 47.93 -40.16
N LEU A 137 -16.14 47.58 -41.02
CA LEU A 137 -15.55 46.24 -41.05
C LEU A 137 -14.71 45.93 -39.79
N ARG A 138 -14.09 46.95 -39.19
CA ARG A 138 -13.35 46.83 -37.92
C ARG A 138 -14.27 46.64 -36.71
N LEU A 139 -15.49 47.19 -36.75
CA LEU A 139 -16.46 47.03 -35.67
C LEU A 139 -17.01 45.59 -35.63
N ASP A 140 -17.33 45.02 -36.79
CA ASP A 140 -17.80 43.62 -36.88
C ASP A 140 -16.70 42.62 -36.45
N GLU A 141 -15.44 42.82 -36.86
CA GLU A 141 -14.31 41.99 -36.40
C GLU A 141 -14.08 42.11 -34.89
N GLN A 142 -14.26 43.30 -34.32
CA GLN A 142 -14.10 43.54 -32.88
C GLN A 142 -15.21 42.86 -32.06
N GLU A 143 -16.44 42.82 -32.56
CA GLU A 143 -17.55 42.10 -31.92
C GLU A 143 -17.37 40.58 -32.00
N ALA A 144 -16.93 40.05 -33.15
CA ALA A 144 -16.65 38.62 -33.29
C ALA A 144 -15.52 38.14 -32.35
N LEU A 145 -14.45 38.93 -32.22
CA LEU A 145 -13.36 38.64 -31.29
C LEU A 145 -13.81 38.67 -29.83
N ARG A 146 -14.70 39.61 -29.46
CA ARG A 146 -15.28 39.67 -28.10
C ARG A 146 -16.10 38.43 -27.79
N GLN A 147 -16.96 38.00 -28.70
CA GLN A 147 -17.75 36.77 -28.52
C GLN A 147 -16.86 35.53 -28.37
N GLN A 148 -15.77 35.44 -29.14
CA GLN A 148 -14.82 34.34 -29.05
C GLN A 148 -14.05 34.33 -27.71
N LEU A 149 -13.71 35.52 -27.20
CA LEU A 149 -13.06 35.68 -25.91
C LEU A 149 -13.99 35.25 -24.76
N GLU A 150 -15.26 35.67 -24.80
CA GLU A 150 -16.28 35.31 -23.82
C GLU A 150 -16.54 33.79 -23.82
N ALA A 151 -16.66 33.17 -25.00
CA ALA A 151 -16.79 31.72 -25.12
C ALA A 151 -15.58 30.98 -24.54
N SER A 152 -14.36 31.46 -24.81
CA SER A 152 -13.14 30.87 -24.25
C SER A 152 -13.02 31.06 -22.73
N GLN A 153 -13.50 32.20 -22.20
CA GLN A 153 -13.56 32.43 -20.76
C GLN A 153 -14.57 31.49 -20.08
N GLN A 154 -15.76 31.31 -20.66
CA GLN A 154 -16.76 30.37 -20.16
C GLN A 154 -16.27 28.93 -20.18
N GLU A 155 -15.57 28.51 -21.24
CA GLU A 155 -14.99 27.17 -21.32
C GLU A 155 -13.90 26.96 -20.26
N LYS A 156 -13.03 27.96 -20.04
CA LYS A 156 -12.02 27.92 -18.97
C LYS A 156 -12.67 27.84 -17.58
N GLU A 157 -13.72 28.61 -17.33
CA GLU A 157 -14.45 28.56 -16.07
C GLU A 157 -15.09 27.19 -15.85
N ALA A 158 -15.77 26.64 -16.87
CA ALA A 158 -16.38 25.31 -16.81
C ALA A 158 -15.34 24.21 -16.52
N VAL A 159 -14.22 24.22 -17.25
CA VAL A 159 -13.10 23.28 -17.04
C VAL A 159 -12.50 23.45 -15.65
N SER A 160 -12.28 24.68 -15.18
CA SER A 160 -11.75 24.96 -13.84
C SER A 160 -12.68 24.44 -12.73
N THR A 161 -13.99 24.56 -12.93
CA THR A 161 -15.01 24.14 -11.97
C THR A 161 -15.06 22.62 -11.89
N GLN A 162 -14.99 21.94 -13.04
CA GLN A 162 -14.93 20.49 -13.12
C GLN A 162 -13.63 19.93 -12.50
N LEU A 163 -12.48 20.57 -12.76
CA LEU A 163 -11.20 20.22 -12.14
C LEU A 163 -11.26 20.37 -10.63
N ARG A 164 -11.75 21.51 -10.11
CA ARG A 164 -11.92 21.74 -8.66
C ARG A 164 -12.84 20.70 -8.01
N ALA A 165 -13.95 20.35 -8.65
CA ALA A 165 -14.85 19.31 -8.16
C ALA A 165 -14.17 17.93 -8.10
N SER A 166 -13.44 17.55 -9.15
CA SER A 166 -12.69 16.29 -9.19
C SER A 166 -11.59 16.25 -8.13
N PHE A 167 -10.87 17.35 -7.94
CA PHE A 167 -9.80 17.47 -6.97
C PHE A 167 -10.38 17.37 -5.55
N ARG A 168 -11.46 18.10 -5.24
CA ARG A 168 -12.15 18.04 -3.95
C ARG A 168 -12.65 16.63 -3.63
N LYS A 169 -13.15 15.88 -4.62
CA LYS A 169 -13.55 14.47 -4.45
C LYS A 169 -12.35 13.57 -4.15
N LYS A 170 -11.24 13.71 -4.88
CA LYS A 170 -9.99 12.97 -4.63
C LYS A 170 -9.41 13.29 -3.26
N THR A 171 -9.33 14.56 -2.87
CA THR A 171 -8.85 15.00 -1.56
C THR A 171 -9.72 14.43 -0.43
N ARG A 172 -11.05 14.41 -0.59
CA ARG A 172 -11.96 13.82 0.40
C ARG A 172 -11.72 12.31 0.57
N VAL A 173 -11.55 11.57 -0.53
CA VAL A 173 -11.24 10.13 -0.47
C VAL A 173 -9.90 9.88 0.21
N TRP A 174 -8.88 10.67 -0.11
CA TRP A 174 -7.56 10.59 0.55
C TRP A 174 -7.64 10.89 2.04
N LEU A 175 -8.35 11.95 2.45
CA LEU A 175 -8.53 12.30 3.86
C LEU A 175 -9.27 11.20 4.63
N VAL A 176 -10.31 10.61 4.04
CA VAL A 176 -11.01 9.46 4.63
C VAL A 176 -10.06 8.25 4.74
N GLY A 177 -9.27 7.96 3.71
CA GLY A 177 -8.28 6.90 3.75
C GLY A 177 -7.23 7.09 4.85
N ILE A 178 -6.72 8.32 5.01
CA ILE A 178 -5.77 8.67 6.08
C ILE A 178 -6.43 8.50 7.45
N LEU A 179 -7.68 8.96 7.63
CA LEU A 179 -8.41 8.79 8.89
C LEU A 179 -8.61 7.31 9.24
N VAL A 180 -8.94 6.47 8.26
CA VAL A 180 -9.05 5.02 8.46
C VAL A 180 -7.70 4.41 8.84
N CYS A 181 -6.61 4.78 8.17
CA CYS A 181 -5.27 4.31 8.52
C CYS A 181 -4.86 4.73 9.93
N LEU A 182 -5.16 5.97 10.34
CA LEU A 182 -4.90 6.46 11.69
C LEU A 182 -5.74 5.72 12.74
N ALA A 183 -7.01 5.43 12.44
CA ALA A 183 -7.86 4.64 13.32
C ALA A 183 -7.35 3.20 13.48
N LEU A 184 -6.91 2.57 12.38
CA LEU A 184 -6.31 1.24 12.42
C LEU A 184 -5.00 1.24 13.21
N LEU A 185 -4.13 2.24 12.99
CA LEU A 185 -2.90 2.39 13.75
C LEU A 185 -3.19 2.54 15.24
N GLY A 186 -4.14 3.40 15.60
CA GLY A 186 -4.58 3.59 16.98
C GLY A 186 -5.09 2.29 17.61
N ALA A 187 -5.89 1.51 16.89
CA ALA A 187 -6.38 0.21 17.37
C ALA A 187 -5.25 -0.81 17.57
N VAL A 188 -4.31 -0.91 16.63
CA VAL A 188 -3.14 -1.80 16.75
C VAL A 188 -2.24 -1.37 17.91
N THR A 189 -1.99 -0.07 18.07
CA THR A 189 -1.20 0.45 19.20
C THR A 189 -1.91 0.19 20.53
N ALA A 190 -3.22 0.40 20.63
CA ALA A 190 -3.98 0.12 21.83
C ALA A 190 -3.95 -1.37 22.21
N ARG A 191 -4.12 -2.26 21.21
CA ARG A 191 -4.00 -3.72 21.39
C ARG A 191 -2.60 -4.09 21.89
N TRP A 192 -1.56 -3.54 21.27
CA TRP A 192 -0.17 -3.80 21.66
C TRP A 192 0.14 -3.34 23.09
N ILE A 193 -0.38 -2.18 23.51
CA ILE A 193 -0.23 -1.69 24.89
C ILE A 193 -0.98 -2.61 25.86
N ALA A 194 -2.20 -3.05 25.52
CA ALA A 194 -2.97 -3.97 26.35
C ALA A 194 -2.24 -5.30 26.53
N ASP A 195 -1.77 -5.91 25.45
CA ASP A 195 -1.01 -7.17 25.48
C ASP A 195 0.29 -7.01 26.29
N ARG A 196 0.98 -5.87 26.15
CA ARG A 196 2.20 -5.57 26.93
C ARG A 196 1.89 -5.45 28.42
N ASN A 197 0.79 -4.81 28.79
CA ASN A 197 0.37 -4.65 30.18
C ASN A 197 -0.07 -6.00 30.80
N GLU A 198 -0.78 -6.83 30.03
CA GLU A 198 -1.14 -8.18 30.44
C GLU A 198 0.12 -9.02 30.70
N TRP A 199 1.08 -9.01 29.77
CA TRP A 199 2.37 -9.68 29.96
C TRP A 199 3.18 -9.12 31.11
N ALA A 200 3.14 -7.80 31.34
CA ALA A 200 3.80 -7.19 32.50
C ALA A 200 3.16 -7.65 33.82
N THR A 201 1.83 -7.80 33.84
CA THR A 201 1.08 -8.32 34.99
C THR A 201 1.44 -9.78 35.25
N ILE A 202 1.41 -10.64 34.22
CA ILE A 202 1.81 -12.06 34.35
C ILE A 202 3.25 -12.18 34.84
N ARG A 203 4.19 -11.39 34.31
CA ARG A 203 5.58 -11.42 34.75
C ARG A 203 5.73 -11.03 36.22
N LYS A 204 4.97 -10.03 36.66
CA LYS A 204 4.96 -9.58 38.06
C LYS A 204 4.33 -10.62 38.97
N ASP A 205 3.16 -11.12 38.64
CA ASP A 205 2.38 -12.02 39.49
C ASP A 205 3.05 -13.40 39.64
N LEU A 206 3.69 -13.89 38.57
CA LEU A 206 4.42 -15.16 38.57
C LEU A 206 5.91 -15.01 38.89
N ASN A 207 6.40 -13.82 39.22
CA ASN A 207 7.82 -13.52 39.41
C ASN A 207 8.70 -14.11 38.30
N ILE A 208 8.37 -13.83 37.04
CA ILE A 208 9.13 -14.32 35.88
C ILE A 208 10.31 -13.38 35.64
N LEU A 209 11.52 -13.92 35.69
CA LEU A 209 12.79 -13.19 35.55
C LEU A 209 12.91 -12.01 36.53
N PRO A 210 12.76 -12.23 37.86
CA PRO A 210 12.71 -11.16 38.85
C PRO A 210 14.08 -10.52 39.08
N TYR A 211 15.16 -11.20 38.68
CA TYR A 211 16.54 -10.74 38.78
C TYR A 211 17.26 -10.87 37.43
N GLN A 212 18.05 -9.86 37.09
CA GLN A 212 18.89 -9.85 35.89
C GLN A 212 20.31 -10.29 36.28
N PRO A 213 20.74 -11.51 35.90
CA PRO A 213 22.04 -12.02 36.31
C PRO A 213 23.19 -11.31 35.62
N THR A 214 24.30 -11.17 36.35
CA THR A 214 25.56 -10.67 35.78
C THR A 214 26.19 -11.71 34.85
N GLN A 215 27.10 -11.29 33.96
CA GLN A 215 27.82 -12.23 33.11
C GLN A 215 28.60 -13.29 33.92
N ALA A 216 29.15 -12.92 35.08
CA ALA A 216 29.84 -13.86 35.97
C ALA A 216 28.89 -14.93 36.52
N GLU A 217 27.66 -14.55 36.89
CA GLU A 217 26.61 -15.47 37.32
C GLU A 217 26.19 -16.39 36.17
N ILE A 218 25.97 -15.85 34.98
CA ILE A 218 25.66 -16.61 33.77
C ILE A 218 26.74 -17.66 33.49
N ASP A 219 28.01 -17.24 33.52
CA ASP A 219 29.16 -18.11 33.27
C ASP A 219 29.37 -19.18 34.34
N SER A 220 29.01 -18.85 35.59
CA SER A 220 29.12 -19.77 36.70
C SER A 220 28.12 -20.92 36.59
N LEU A 221 26.91 -20.66 36.09
CA LEU A 221 25.85 -21.65 35.98
C LEU A 221 25.85 -22.38 34.63
N SER A 222 26.10 -21.69 33.52
CA SER A 222 26.05 -22.29 32.18
C SER A 222 27.10 -23.38 31.99
N GLY A 223 26.74 -24.44 31.27
CA GLY A 223 27.63 -25.54 30.90
C GLY A 223 27.05 -26.92 31.13
N ILE A 224 27.94 -27.91 31.11
CA ILE A 224 27.61 -29.33 31.31
C ILE A 224 27.94 -29.73 32.74
N TRP A 225 27.01 -30.41 33.40
CA TRP A 225 27.08 -30.79 34.80
C TRP A 225 26.76 -32.27 34.99
N LEU A 226 27.52 -32.94 35.84
CA LEU A 226 27.05 -34.19 36.44
C LEU A 226 26.04 -33.85 37.53
N TYR A 227 24.90 -34.51 37.50
CA TYR A 227 23.81 -34.33 38.46
C TYR A 227 23.55 -35.65 39.19
N TYR A 228 23.73 -35.62 40.50
CA TYR A 228 23.48 -36.74 41.38
C TYR A 228 22.23 -36.48 42.22
N THR A 229 21.36 -37.47 42.24
CA THR A 229 20.14 -37.49 43.03
C THR A 229 20.04 -38.83 43.74
N GLY A 230 19.59 -38.81 44.99
CA GLY A 230 19.08 -40.02 45.61
C GLY A 230 17.93 -40.57 44.76
N ALA A 231 17.76 -41.89 44.73
CA ALA A 231 16.72 -42.57 43.98
C ALA A 231 15.67 -43.26 44.88
N PRO A 232 15.07 -42.57 45.88
CA PRO A 232 13.84 -43.05 46.51
C PRO A 232 12.63 -43.05 45.55
N GLN A 233 12.88 -42.63 44.31
CA GLN A 233 12.06 -42.78 43.11
C GLN A 233 11.94 -44.24 42.62
N ALA A 234 12.64 -45.20 43.25
CA ALA A 234 12.43 -46.61 42.97
C ALA A 234 11.20 -47.14 43.74
N ARG A 235 10.49 -48.09 43.11
CA ARG A 235 9.22 -48.69 43.62
C ARG A 235 9.37 -49.19 45.06
N ALA A 236 8.31 -49.19 45.88
CA ALA A 236 8.36 -49.76 47.24
C ALA A 236 8.83 -51.21 47.31
N SER A 237 8.65 -51.96 46.23
CA SER A 237 9.15 -53.33 46.11
C SER A 237 10.68 -53.43 46.07
N ASP A 238 11.40 -52.34 45.82
CA ASP A 238 12.86 -52.32 45.83
C ASP A 238 13.38 -52.06 47.26
N PRO A 239 13.92 -53.08 47.96
CA PRO A 239 14.39 -52.94 49.34
C PRO A 239 15.57 -51.97 49.46
N ASN A 240 16.28 -51.70 48.35
CA ASN A 240 17.44 -50.83 48.32
C ASN A 240 17.11 -49.41 47.83
N ARG A 241 15.84 -49.06 47.59
CA ARG A 241 15.46 -47.75 47.00
C ARG A 241 16.06 -46.54 47.71
N PHE A 242 16.18 -46.59 49.04
CA PHE A 242 16.74 -45.49 49.84
C PHE A 242 18.27 -45.43 49.79
N HIS A 243 18.92 -46.49 49.34
CA HIS A 243 20.36 -46.58 49.14
C HIS A 243 20.74 -46.58 47.66
N GLN A 244 19.84 -46.17 46.76
CA GLN A 244 20.16 -46.01 45.35
C GLN A 244 20.43 -44.54 45.01
N VAL A 245 21.35 -44.33 44.08
CA VAL A 245 21.70 -43.04 43.50
C VAL A 245 21.64 -43.14 41.98
N ALA A 246 21.12 -42.10 41.35
CA ALA A 246 21.19 -41.94 39.90
C ALA A 246 22.18 -40.83 39.54
N ASN A 247 23.13 -41.15 38.65
CA ASN A 247 23.94 -40.14 38.01
C ASN A 247 23.32 -39.75 36.66
N ASN A 248 23.22 -38.45 36.43
CA ASN A 248 22.60 -37.84 35.26
C ASN A 248 23.56 -36.80 34.67
N LEU A 249 23.28 -36.37 33.44
CA LEU A 249 24.00 -35.28 32.79
C LEU A 249 23.03 -34.14 32.56
N VAL A 250 23.40 -32.93 32.98
CA VAL A 250 22.59 -31.73 32.80
C VAL A 250 23.33 -30.75 31.89
N GLU A 251 22.62 -30.24 30.90
CA GLU A 251 23.02 -29.10 30.08
C GLU A 251 22.22 -27.87 30.51
N ILE A 252 22.94 -26.80 30.83
CA ILE A 252 22.37 -25.51 31.23
C ILE A 252 22.85 -24.44 30.26
N THR A 253 21.92 -23.83 29.53
CA THR A 253 22.22 -22.83 28.48
C THR A 253 21.43 -21.56 28.71
N TYR A 254 22.11 -20.42 28.79
CA TYR A 254 21.47 -19.12 28.96
C TYR A 254 20.71 -18.67 27.70
N LYS A 255 19.50 -18.14 27.88
CA LYS A 255 18.63 -17.62 26.82
C LYS A 255 17.69 -16.57 27.39
N ASP A 256 17.69 -15.37 26.81
CA ASP A 256 16.68 -14.32 27.04
C ASP A 256 16.36 -14.00 28.51
N GLY A 257 17.36 -14.03 29.40
CA GLY A 257 17.21 -13.75 30.84
C GLY A 257 17.03 -14.96 31.74
N TYR A 258 16.78 -16.16 31.20
CA TYR A 258 16.71 -17.42 31.92
C TYR A 258 17.71 -18.45 31.36
N PHE A 259 17.67 -19.66 31.89
CA PHE A 259 18.46 -20.79 31.40
C PHE A 259 17.54 -21.92 30.98
N ILE A 260 17.82 -22.53 29.84
CA ILE A 260 17.23 -23.82 29.46
C ILE A 260 17.93 -24.90 30.28
N PHE A 261 17.14 -25.81 30.84
CA PHE A 261 17.61 -26.96 31.60
C PHE A 261 17.22 -28.24 30.88
N ASN A 262 18.22 -29.01 30.45
CA ASN A 262 18.03 -30.33 29.87
C ASN A 262 18.77 -31.36 30.73
N ARG A 263 18.05 -32.30 31.34
CA ARG A 263 18.63 -33.40 32.10
C ARG A 263 18.47 -34.71 31.34
N HIS A 264 19.58 -35.33 31.00
CA HIS A 264 19.64 -36.69 30.51
C HIS A 264 19.78 -37.63 31.69
N GLY A 265 18.79 -38.51 31.89
CA GLY A 265 18.81 -39.47 32.99
C GLY A 265 18.97 -40.90 32.51
N ALA A 266 19.28 -41.81 33.43
CA ALA A 266 19.48 -43.23 33.11
C ALA A 266 18.30 -43.83 32.32
N ASN A 267 17.07 -43.51 32.76
CA ASN A 267 15.83 -43.97 32.12
C ASN A 267 14.93 -42.82 31.67
N ILE A 268 14.98 -41.68 32.35
CA ILE A 268 14.00 -40.59 32.19
C ILE A 268 14.73 -39.26 32.02
N ASP A 269 14.52 -38.65 30.85
CA ASP A 269 15.01 -37.31 30.54
C ASP A 269 14.03 -36.25 31.04
N HIS A 270 14.56 -35.13 31.52
CA HIS A 270 13.77 -33.95 31.89
C HIS A 270 14.15 -32.74 31.05
N ILE A 271 13.16 -31.87 30.84
CA ILE A 271 13.33 -30.55 30.24
C ILE A 271 12.72 -29.49 31.15
N GLY A 272 13.23 -28.27 31.09
CA GLY A 272 12.77 -27.21 31.95
C GLY A 272 13.54 -25.90 31.79
N TYR A 273 13.45 -25.07 32.82
CA TYR A 273 14.15 -23.80 32.88
C TYR A 273 14.69 -23.52 34.28
N MET A 274 15.68 -22.63 34.33
CA MET A 274 16.20 -22.06 35.57
C MET A 274 16.18 -20.54 35.46
N GLN A 275 15.91 -19.85 36.56
CA GLN A 275 16.04 -18.40 36.62
C GLN A 275 16.67 -17.99 37.94
N PHE A 276 17.39 -16.88 37.94
CA PHE A 276 17.84 -16.29 39.20
C PHE A 276 16.66 -15.61 39.88
N GLU A 277 16.48 -15.92 41.15
CA GLU A 277 15.51 -15.28 42.03
C GLU A 277 16.13 -14.07 42.76
N ALA A 278 17.43 -14.18 43.05
CA ALA A 278 18.25 -13.18 43.73
C ALA A 278 19.74 -13.49 43.47
N PRO A 279 20.70 -12.63 43.87
CA PRO A 279 22.12 -12.95 43.75
C PRO A 279 22.46 -14.33 44.34
N ALA A 280 23.10 -15.18 43.54
CA ALA A 280 23.45 -16.56 43.89
C ALA A 280 22.29 -17.53 44.24
N LEU A 281 21.02 -17.14 44.07
CA LEU A 281 19.85 -18.00 44.29
C LEU A 281 19.13 -18.27 42.97
N VAL A 282 18.97 -19.55 42.65
CA VAL A 282 18.41 -20.00 41.37
C VAL A 282 17.25 -20.94 41.62
N SER A 283 16.10 -20.67 41.01
CA SER A 283 15.00 -21.62 40.92
C SER A 283 15.17 -22.52 39.71
N ILE A 284 14.74 -23.77 39.85
CA ILE A 284 14.76 -24.78 38.80
C ILE A 284 13.36 -25.34 38.69
N TYR A 285 12.79 -25.27 37.49
CA TYR A 285 11.62 -26.05 37.13
C TYR A 285 12.01 -27.07 36.08
N SER A 286 11.61 -28.32 36.27
CA SER A 286 11.75 -29.34 35.22
C SER A 286 10.59 -30.32 35.24
N ARG A 287 10.38 -31.01 34.13
CA ARG A 287 9.37 -32.07 33.98
C ARG A 287 9.90 -33.15 33.06
N VAL A 288 9.26 -34.31 33.06
CA VAL A 288 9.59 -35.39 32.13
C VAL A 288 9.43 -34.91 30.69
N LYS A 289 10.43 -35.25 29.86
CA LYS A 289 10.39 -34.99 28.42
C LYS A 289 9.51 -36.05 27.76
N ASN A 290 8.33 -35.64 27.31
CA ASN A 290 7.38 -36.48 26.58
C ASN A 290 6.99 -35.84 25.24
N LYS A 291 6.33 -36.64 24.38
CA LYS A 291 5.84 -36.19 23.06
C LYS A 291 4.46 -35.53 23.13
N SER A 292 3.69 -35.78 24.19
CA SER A 292 2.32 -35.28 24.37
C SER A 292 2.26 -33.80 24.75
N GLY A 293 3.35 -33.26 25.31
CA GLY A 293 3.39 -31.90 25.85
C GLY A 293 2.78 -31.77 27.25
N ASN A 294 2.17 -32.84 27.78
CA ASN A 294 1.60 -32.86 29.12
C ASN A 294 2.69 -32.72 30.19
N VAL A 295 2.34 -32.11 31.32
CA VAL A 295 3.24 -32.02 32.47
C VAL A 295 3.18 -33.34 33.23
N GLU A 296 4.31 -34.05 33.26
CA GLU A 296 4.48 -35.31 34.00
C GLU A 296 5.65 -35.16 34.97
N SER A 297 5.40 -35.56 36.23
CA SER A 297 6.35 -35.53 37.34
C SER A 297 7.14 -34.21 37.44
N PRO A 298 6.44 -33.07 37.64
CA PRO A 298 7.10 -31.78 37.77
C PRO A 298 8.02 -31.76 38.99
N ILE A 299 9.17 -31.12 38.83
CA ILE A 299 10.17 -30.89 39.85
C ILE A 299 10.36 -29.39 39.99
N HIS A 300 10.26 -28.91 41.22
CA HIS A 300 10.65 -27.56 41.60
C HIS A 300 11.84 -27.66 42.55
N ALA A 301 12.90 -26.89 42.30
CA ALA A 301 14.06 -26.88 43.17
C ALA A 301 14.60 -25.48 43.37
N LEU A 302 15.24 -25.27 44.52
CA LEU A 302 16.06 -24.10 44.79
C LEU A 302 17.51 -24.53 44.90
N LEU A 303 18.36 -23.87 44.10
CA LEU A 303 19.80 -24.06 44.05
C LEU A 303 20.48 -22.80 44.57
N ARG A 304 21.57 -22.98 45.33
CA ARG A 304 22.42 -21.87 45.78
C ARG A 304 23.82 -21.99 45.18
N LEU A 305 24.33 -20.89 44.65
CA LEU A 305 25.72 -20.78 44.20
C LEU A 305 26.63 -20.52 45.40
N ASP A 306 27.00 -21.60 46.09
CA ASP A 306 27.96 -21.57 47.19
C ASP A 306 29.38 -21.27 46.67
N LYS A 307 29.96 -20.14 47.08
CA LYS A 307 31.37 -19.83 46.78
C LYS A 307 32.30 -20.82 47.50
N GLY A 308 33.37 -21.22 46.83
CA GLY A 308 34.46 -22.02 47.42
C GLY A 308 34.23 -23.54 47.44
N LYS A 309 33.10 -24.05 46.92
CA LYS A 309 32.86 -25.49 46.74
C LYS A 309 33.05 -25.89 45.27
N SER A 310 33.50 -27.12 45.05
CA SER A 310 33.60 -27.73 43.71
C SER A 310 32.26 -28.25 43.17
N TYR A 311 31.21 -28.19 43.99
CA TYR A 311 29.87 -28.65 43.67
C TYR A 311 28.81 -27.63 44.11
N LEU A 312 27.64 -27.70 43.49
CA LEU A 312 26.44 -26.96 43.90
C LEU A 312 25.42 -27.93 44.48
N THR A 313 24.57 -27.43 45.38
CA THR A 313 23.47 -28.21 45.93
C THR A 313 22.14 -27.54 45.66
N SER A 314 21.12 -28.37 45.43
CA SER A 314 19.73 -27.93 45.38
C SER A 314 18.87 -28.77 46.30
N ILE A 315 17.78 -28.20 46.78
CA ILE A 315 16.68 -28.94 47.41
C ILE A 315 15.53 -28.93 46.43
N ALA A 316 15.04 -30.11 46.06
CA ALA A 316 13.99 -30.29 45.07
C ALA A 316 12.80 -31.05 45.65
N THR A 317 11.59 -30.64 45.29
CA THR A 317 10.37 -31.41 45.53
C THR A 317 10.09 -32.30 44.32
N THR A 318 9.93 -33.60 44.55
CA THR A 318 9.69 -34.62 43.54
C THR A 318 8.75 -35.72 44.09
N TRP A 319 8.59 -36.80 43.36
CA TRP A 319 7.70 -37.92 43.70
C TRP A 319 8.50 -39.18 44.00
N SER A 320 7.97 -40.08 44.83
CA SER A 320 8.55 -41.40 45.10
C SER A 320 8.38 -42.40 43.94
N PHE A 321 7.56 -42.07 42.92
CA PHE A 321 7.25 -42.93 41.76
C PHE A 321 6.74 -44.33 42.13
N ASP A 322 6.05 -44.44 43.28
CA ASP A 322 5.32 -45.65 43.64
C ASP A 322 4.00 -45.77 42.86
N MET A 323 3.29 -46.90 43.01
CA MET A 323 1.98 -47.10 42.38
C MET A 323 0.83 -46.76 43.33
N GLY A 324 -0.23 -46.16 42.77
CA GLY A 324 -1.45 -45.82 43.52
C GLY A 324 -1.18 -44.87 44.68
N ASP A 325 -1.76 -45.17 45.84
CA ASP A 325 -1.66 -44.36 47.06
C ASP A 325 -0.25 -44.32 47.67
N GLY A 326 0.68 -45.14 47.18
CA GLY A 326 2.08 -45.13 47.61
C GLY A 326 2.92 -44.01 46.97
N ASN A 327 2.43 -43.40 45.89
CA ASN A 327 3.12 -42.29 45.24
C ASN A 327 2.98 -41.04 46.12
N ASP A 328 4.08 -40.62 46.73
CA ASP A 328 4.10 -39.50 47.65
C ASP A 328 5.09 -38.43 47.19
N MET A 329 4.81 -37.19 47.58
CA MET A 329 5.73 -36.09 47.38
C MET A 329 6.87 -36.20 48.41
N ILE A 330 8.09 -35.96 47.94
CA ILE A 330 9.30 -35.97 48.76
C ILE A 330 10.17 -34.77 48.40
N GLY A 331 10.86 -34.23 49.39
CA GLY A 331 12.01 -33.35 49.20
C GLY A 331 13.29 -34.17 49.08
N ILE A 332 14.17 -33.81 48.17
CA ILE A 332 15.46 -34.47 47.98
C ILE A 332 16.56 -33.44 47.79
N ARG A 333 17.77 -33.76 48.25
CA ARG A 333 18.97 -33.00 47.90
C ARG A 333 19.55 -33.53 46.59
N ASN A 334 19.89 -32.61 45.69
CA ASN A 334 20.67 -32.93 44.50
C ASN A 334 22.02 -32.23 44.53
N VAL A 335 23.02 -32.87 43.94
CA VAL A 335 24.40 -32.36 43.86
C VAL A 335 24.80 -32.21 42.40
N PHE A 336 25.32 -31.04 42.04
CA PHE A 336 25.78 -30.71 40.71
C PHE A 336 27.30 -30.54 40.71
N ILE A 337 28.00 -31.22 39.80
CA ILE A 337 29.45 -31.13 39.64
C ILE A 337 29.78 -30.69 38.22
N LYS A 338 30.35 -29.50 38.07
CA LYS A 338 30.61 -28.88 36.75
C LYS A 338 31.64 -29.70 35.99
N GLN A 339 31.34 -30.04 34.75
CA GLN A 339 32.27 -30.75 33.85
C GLN A 339 32.98 -29.78 32.89
N GLY A 340 32.30 -28.72 32.48
CA GLY A 340 32.88 -27.64 31.68
C GLY A 340 31.82 -26.77 31.02
N LYS A 341 32.24 -25.96 30.04
CA LYS A 341 31.40 -25.01 29.31
C LYS A 341 31.21 -25.48 27.86
N GLY A 342 30.02 -25.25 27.31
CA GLY A 342 29.70 -25.49 25.89
C GLY A 342 29.83 -26.94 25.42
N GLY A 343 29.95 -27.10 24.11
CA GLY A 343 29.96 -28.40 23.43
C GLY A 343 28.56 -28.90 23.06
N SER A 344 28.48 -30.11 22.50
CA SER A 344 27.22 -30.79 22.18
C SER A 344 27.12 -32.13 22.90
N LEU A 345 25.91 -32.48 23.32
CA LEU A 345 25.58 -33.78 23.87
C LEU A 345 24.88 -34.64 22.83
N GLU A 346 25.39 -35.85 22.65
CA GLU A 346 24.82 -36.86 21.77
C GLU A 346 24.55 -38.12 22.58
N GLU A 347 23.36 -38.68 22.45
CA GLU A 347 23.06 -40.00 23.02
C GLU A 347 23.59 -41.08 22.07
N ILE A 348 24.40 -41.99 22.61
CA ILE A 348 24.80 -43.19 21.89
C ILE A 348 23.70 -44.22 22.12
N THR A 349 23.06 -44.69 21.05
CA THR A 349 21.99 -45.70 21.11
C THR A 349 22.39 -46.98 20.37
N ASN A 350 21.82 -48.12 20.75
CA ASN A 350 21.91 -49.40 20.02
C ASN A 350 23.35 -49.93 19.80
N THR A 351 24.26 -49.75 20.76
CA THR A 351 25.59 -50.37 20.76
C THR A 351 25.65 -51.60 21.67
N PRO A 352 26.58 -52.55 21.44
CA PRO A 352 26.82 -53.67 22.35
C PRO A 352 27.14 -53.21 23.78
N GLU A 353 27.82 -52.07 23.92
CA GLU A 353 28.16 -51.47 25.21
C GLU A 353 26.92 -51.03 25.99
N ASN A 354 25.94 -50.38 25.34
CA ASN A 354 24.67 -50.02 25.97
C ASN A 354 23.89 -51.25 26.45
N ALA A 355 23.83 -52.28 25.60
CA ALA A 355 23.11 -53.51 25.91
C ALA A 355 23.74 -54.25 27.10
N ASN A 356 25.07 -54.22 27.21
CA ASN A 356 25.81 -54.87 28.29
C ASN A 356 25.80 -54.08 29.61
N CYS A 357 25.82 -52.74 29.56
CA CYS A 357 25.91 -51.92 30.78
C CYS A 357 24.55 -51.63 31.45
N HIS A 358 23.43 -51.92 30.76
CA HIS A 358 22.07 -51.49 31.16
C HIS A 358 22.03 -50.01 31.57
N CYS A 359 22.69 -49.17 30.77
CA CYS A 359 22.92 -47.76 31.06
C CYS A 359 22.68 -46.90 29.82
N LYS A 360 22.34 -45.63 30.03
CA LYS A 360 22.31 -44.63 28.95
C LYS A 360 23.71 -44.05 28.80
N ILE A 361 24.26 -44.08 27.58
CA ILE A 361 25.58 -43.54 27.30
C ILE A 361 25.45 -42.20 26.57
N MET A 362 25.99 -41.15 27.18
CA MET A 362 26.04 -39.81 26.62
C MET A 362 27.46 -39.45 26.20
N LYS A 363 27.61 -38.98 24.97
CA LYS A 363 28.85 -38.44 24.41
C LYS A 363 28.79 -36.92 24.50
N TRP A 364 29.81 -36.32 25.10
CA TRP A 364 30.02 -34.88 25.10
C TRP A 364 31.17 -34.54 24.16
N ILE A 365 30.85 -33.81 23.09
CA ILE A 365 31.83 -33.26 22.16
C ILE A 365 32.12 -31.84 22.63
N GLN A 366 33.30 -31.63 23.19
CA GLN A 366 33.73 -30.33 23.70
C GLN A 366 34.06 -29.37 22.55
N SER A 367 34.13 -28.07 22.85
CA SER A 367 34.45 -27.04 21.84
C SER A 367 35.83 -27.19 21.19
N ASN A 368 36.73 -27.94 21.81
CA ASN A 368 38.06 -28.29 21.27
C ASN A 368 38.08 -29.64 20.53
N ASN A 369 36.90 -30.19 20.19
CA ASN A 369 36.69 -31.52 19.59
C ASN A 369 37.17 -32.71 20.45
N GLN A 370 37.50 -32.50 21.74
CA GLN A 370 37.72 -33.61 22.65
C GLN A 370 36.39 -34.29 22.99
N ILE A 371 36.42 -35.62 23.08
CA ILE A 371 35.24 -36.43 23.35
C ILE A 371 35.35 -36.99 24.76
N LYS A 372 34.29 -36.79 25.56
CA LYS A 372 34.13 -37.42 26.87
C LYS A 372 32.82 -38.19 26.91
N THR A 373 32.86 -39.43 27.38
CA THR A 373 31.69 -40.30 27.47
C THR A 373 31.25 -40.45 28.93
N PHE A 374 29.94 -40.47 29.15
CA PHE A 374 29.32 -40.64 30.45
C PHE A 374 28.32 -41.79 30.42
N GLN A 375 28.46 -42.73 31.36
CA GLN A 375 27.51 -43.81 31.58
C GLN A 375 26.53 -43.43 32.70
N LEU A 376 25.27 -43.24 32.36
CA LEU A 376 24.19 -42.84 33.27
C LEU A 376 23.41 -44.08 33.70
N LYS A 377 23.44 -44.39 35.00
CA LYS A 377 22.72 -45.54 35.57
C LYS A 377 22.38 -45.36 37.04
N TYR A 378 21.46 -46.19 37.52
CA TYR A 378 21.24 -46.38 38.95
C TYR A 378 22.39 -47.21 39.54
N ARG A 379 22.85 -46.84 40.72
CA ARG A 379 23.87 -47.57 41.47
C ARG A 379 23.52 -47.56 42.95
N LEU A 380 24.06 -48.52 43.69
CA LEU A 380 24.02 -48.46 45.16
C LEU A 380 24.93 -47.34 45.64
N LEU A 381 24.46 -46.57 46.62
CA LEU A 381 25.15 -45.43 47.21
C LEU A 381 26.55 -45.83 47.70
N ASP A 382 26.65 -46.99 48.33
CA ASP A 382 27.92 -47.52 48.88
C ASP A 382 28.98 -47.78 47.82
N THR A 383 28.57 -47.95 46.55
CA THR A 383 29.50 -48.18 45.42
C THR A 383 30.12 -46.90 44.87
N LEU A 384 29.66 -45.72 45.31
CA LEU A 384 30.33 -44.47 44.96
C LEU A 384 31.73 -44.43 45.59
N ALA A 385 32.71 -43.87 44.88
CA ALA A 385 34.06 -43.69 45.45
C ALA A 385 34.16 -42.43 46.32
N ASP A 386 33.30 -41.44 46.08
CA ASP A 386 33.34 -40.15 46.74
C ASP A 386 32.49 -40.16 48.03
N GLU A 387 33.15 -40.28 49.17
CA GLU A 387 32.52 -40.25 50.49
C GLU A 387 31.82 -38.92 50.80
N SER A 388 32.34 -37.80 50.29
CA SER A 388 31.71 -36.49 50.48
C SER A 388 30.38 -36.41 49.75
N LEU A 389 30.32 -36.98 48.54
CA LEU A 389 29.08 -37.12 47.77
C LEU A 389 28.10 -38.04 48.51
N LYS A 390 28.53 -39.22 48.97
CA LYS A 390 27.66 -40.14 49.73
C LYS A 390 26.97 -39.46 50.91
N ALA A 391 27.73 -38.69 51.70
CA ALA A 391 27.20 -37.97 52.86
C ALA A 391 26.13 -36.93 52.49
N LEU A 392 26.16 -36.40 51.26
CA LEU A 392 25.21 -35.38 50.80
C LEU A 392 23.89 -35.96 50.30
N ILE A 393 23.89 -37.15 49.70
CA ILE A 393 22.74 -37.73 48.98
C ILE A 393 22.26 -39.08 49.54
N ASN A 394 22.56 -39.36 50.81
CA ASN A 394 22.07 -40.54 51.52
C ASN A 394 20.58 -40.43 51.90
N GLU A 395 20.03 -41.48 52.50
CA GLU A 395 18.63 -41.54 52.92
C GLU A 395 18.21 -40.42 53.89
N LYS A 396 19.15 -39.88 54.68
CA LYS A 396 18.91 -38.74 55.59
C LYS A 396 18.74 -37.42 54.86
N SER A 397 19.05 -37.37 53.56
CA SER A 397 18.84 -36.21 52.70
C SER A 397 17.42 -36.13 52.11
N ILE A 398 16.59 -37.15 52.37
CA ILE A 398 15.21 -37.25 51.90
C ILE A 398 14.27 -36.68 52.96
N LEU A 399 13.44 -35.72 52.55
CA LEU A 399 12.36 -35.15 53.34
C LEU A 399 11.04 -35.77 52.87
N LEU A 400 10.29 -36.38 53.78
CA LEU A 400 8.96 -36.91 53.46
C LEU A 400 7.91 -35.79 53.54
N ARG A 401 6.85 -35.84 52.72
CA ARG A 401 5.72 -34.89 52.81
C ARG A 401 5.13 -34.88 54.22
N GLU A 402 4.95 -36.06 54.80
CA GLU A 402 4.57 -36.23 56.20
C GLU A 402 5.81 -36.62 57.01
N PRO A 403 6.32 -35.73 57.88
CA PRO A 403 7.48 -36.03 58.69
C PRO A 403 7.17 -37.17 59.66
N ARG A 404 8.10 -38.13 59.77
CA ARG A 404 8.02 -39.16 60.80
C ARG A 404 8.32 -38.55 62.17
N GLU A 405 7.77 -39.15 63.22
CA GLU A 405 8.01 -38.72 64.60
C GLU A 405 9.52 -38.65 64.89
N GLY A 406 9.99 -37.52 65.44
CA GLY A 406 11.40 -37.28 65.78
C GLY A 406 12.28 -36.63 64.71
N VAL A 407 11.76 -36.24 63.53
CA VAL A 407 12.53 -35.48 62.52
C VAL A 407 12.73 -34.02 62.96
N ILE A 408 13.97 -33.65 63.31
CA ILE A 408 14.36 -32.27 63.65
C ILE A 408 15.02 -31.62 62.41
N LEU A 409 14.38 -30.60 61.84
CA LEU A 409 14.85 -29.91 60.61
C LEU A 409 16.08 -29.00 60.81
N THR A 410 16.50 -28.79 62.05
CA THR A 410 17.68 -28.01 62.42
C THR A 410 18.32 -28.64 63.65
N PRO A 411 19.65 -28.86 63.72
CA PRO A 411 20.27 -29.21 64.98
C PRO A 411 19.91 -28.11 65.99
N ALA A 412 19.38 -28.47 67.15
CA ALA A 412 19.15 -27.50 68.22
C ALA A 412 20.43 -26.68 68.40
N LEU A 413 20.30 -25.35 68.35
CA LEU A 413 21.41 -24.44 68.62
C LEU A 413 22.06 -24.89 69.93
N SER A 414 23.26 -25.47 69.81
CA SER A 414 24.12 -25.72 70.95
C SER A 414 24.26 -24.38 71.67
N LYS A 415 23.78 -24.30 72.92
CA LYS A 415 23.86 -23.13 73.81
C LYS A 415 25.31 -22.78 74.20
N LYS A 416 26.29 -22.97 73.32
CA LYS A 416 27.71 -22.62 73.54
C LYS A 416 28.12 -21.28 72.97
N HIS A 417 27.24 -20.57 72.27
CA HIS A 417 27.48 -19.18 71.87
C HIS A 417 26.22 -18.33 72.12
N LEU A 418 26.03 -17.97 73.38
CA LEU A 418 25.31 -16.77 73.82
C LEU A 418 26.22 -16.04 74.80
#